data_AF-U3U6H3-F1
#
_entry.id   AF-U3U6H3-F1
#
_cell.length_a   1.000
_cell.length_b   1.000
_cell.length_c   1.000
_cell.angle_alpha   90.00
_cell.angle_beta   90.00
_cell.angle_gamma   90.00
#
_symmetry.space_group_name_H-M   'P 1'
#
loop_
_entity.id
_entity.type
_entity.pdbx_description
1 polymer ?
#
loop_
_entity_poly.entity_id
_entity_poly.type
_entity_poly.pdbx_seq_one_letter_code
_entity_poly.pdbx_strand_id
1 'polypeptide(L)'
;MELNVIDDKSAQQPAFQVSYRYPGEARDKASRESAARQREWTQKQEQARVQKSLVAAQVPRNWDYWMRGNASSIAPDFAYDDGRFTFLGFSPQKDIPSVFRYLDGKEQVVNSSVQKKGNFTVLVIQETATHLVLRSGYAVIGLENRGFGKVQAADGSTVSPQVERVEK
;
A
#
# COMPACT_ATOMS: atom_id res chain seq x y z
N MET A 1 -1.99 49.43 15.79
CA MET A 1 -2.70 49.81 17.03
C MET A 1 -4.05 50.30 16.59
N GLU A 2 -5.13 49.63 16.96
CA GLU A 2 -6.48 50.17 16.80
C GLU A 2 -7.02 50.47 18.19
N LEU A 3 -7.51 51.70 18.39
CA LEU A 3 -8.19 52.15 19.58
C LEU A 3 -9.65 52.36 19.20
N ASN A 4 -10.55 51.53 19.71
CA ASN A 4 -11.98 51.82 19.68
C ASN A 4 -12.37 52.50 20.98
N VAL A 5 -12.97 53.69 20.86
CA VAL A 5 -13.61 54.40 21.97
C VAL A 5 -15.06 53.93 22.05
N ILE A 6 -15.52 53.54 23.24
CA ILE A 6 -16.94 53.29 23.50
C ILE A 6 -17.41 54.21 24.63
N ASP A 7 -18.47 54.94 24.29
CA ASP A 7 -19.42 55.79 25.03
C ASP A 7 -19.28 55.99 26.55
N ASP A 8 -19.47 57.25 26.96
CA ASP A 8 -19.12 57.88 28.24
C ASP A 8 -20.14 57.65 29.38
N LYS A 9 -20.81 56.49 29.44
CA LYS A 9 -21.89 56.24 30.42
C LYS A 9 -22.00 54.81 30.97
N SER A 10 -20.95 54.28 31.60
CA SER A 10 -21.08 53.11 32.49
C SER A 10 -20.12 53.16 33.68
N ALA A 11 -20.63 53.01 34.90
CA ALA A 11 -19.89 53.06 36.17
C ALA A 11 -19.05 51.80 36.49
N GLN A 12 -18.50 51.15 35.46
CA GLN A 12 -17.54 50.05 35.62
C GLN A 12 -16.21 50.49 35.04
N GLN A 13 -15.15 50.41 35.86
CA GLN A 13 -13.81 50.82 35.42
C GLN A 13 -13.44 50.06 34.15
N PRO A 14 -13.03 50.75 33.06
CA PRO A 14 -12.69 50.08 31.82
C PRO A 14 -11.50 49.15 32.06
N ALA A 15 -11.69 47.85 31.83
CA ALA A 15 -10.62 46.88 31.81
C ALA A 15 -9.96 46.90 30.42
N PHE A 16 -8.68 47.28 30.37
CA PHE A 16 -7.92 47.30 29.12
C PHE A 16 -7.24 45.95 28.89
N GLN A 17 -7.58 45.27 27.81
CA GLN A 17 -6.84 44.10 27.34
C GLN A 17 -5.81 44.52 26.29
N VAL A 18 -4.53 44.53 26.67
CA VAL A 18 -3.44 44.75 25.72
C VAL A 18 -3.07 43.41 25.07
N SER A 19 -3.32 43.29 23.76
CA SER A 19 -2.78 42.18 22.97
C SER A 19 -1.50 42.64 22.27
N TYR A 20 -0.35 42.11 22.68
CA TYR A 20 0.94 42.39 22.04
C TYR A 20 1.33 41.21 21.16
N ARG A 21 1.45 41.44 19.85
CA ARG A 21 1.88 40.42 18.88
C ARG A 21 3.33 40.71 18.49
N TYR A 22 4.27 39.87 18.92
CA TYR A 22 5.68 40.01 18.59
C TYR A 22 5.93 39.70 17.10
N PRO A 23 6.41 40.67 16.29
CA PRO A 23 6.64 40.45 14.86
C PRO A 23 7.69 39.36 14.57
N GLY A 24 8.66 39.19 15.48
CA GLY A 24 9.68 38.13 15.41
C GLY A 24 9.10 36.73 15.58
N GLU A 25 8.30 36.51 16.62
CA GLU A 25 7.66 35.21 16.89
C GLU A 25 6.70 34.78 15.77
N ALA A 26 5.97 35.74 15.19
CA ALA A 26 5.10 35.47 14.05
C ALA A 26 5.89 35.01 12.81
N ARG A 27 7.07 35.61 12.56
CA ARG A 27 7.97 35.23 11.46
C ARG A 27 8.62 33.87 11.71
N ASP A 28 9.07 33.60 12.93
CA ASP A 28 9.68 32.33 13.31
C ASP A 28 8.69 31.18 13.28
N LYS A 29 7.45 31.41 13.72
CA LYS A 29 6.38 30.42 13.60
C LYS A 29 6.07 30.13 12.13
N ALA A 30 5.94 31.18 11.31
CA ALA A 30 5.69 31.03 9.88
C ALA A 30 6.83 30.30 9.14
N SER A 31 8.09 30.54 9.52
CA SER A 31 9.26 29.87 8.92
C SER A 31 9.35 28.39 9.33
N ARG A 32 9.03 28.05 10.58
CA ARG A 32 8.94 26.66 11.04
C ARG A 32 7.82 25.90 10.34
N GLU A 33 6.64 26.52 10.21
CA GLU A 33 5.50 25.93 9.51
C GLU A 33 5.77 25.75 8.01
N SER A 34 6.46 26.70 7.36
CA SER A 34 6.83 26.57 5.95
C SER A 34 7.90 25.50 5.76
N ALA A 35 8.90 25.42 6.64
CA ALA A 35 9.91 24.36 6.62
C ALA A 35 9.30 22.98 6.87
N ALA A 36 8.35 22.85 7.79
CA ALA A 36 7.61 21.60 8.03
C ALA A 36 6.81 21.19 6.79
N ARG A 37 6.03 22.11 6.21
CA ARG A 37 5.29 21.88 4.95
C ARG A 37 6.21 21.48 3.81
N GLN A 38 7.37 22.13 3.69
CA GLN A 38 8.36 21.80 2.66
C GLN A 38 8.92 20.39 2.86
N ARG A 39 9.26 20.02 4.11
CA ARG A 39 9.74 18.66 4.43
C ARG A 39 8.68 17.60 4.13
N GLU A 40 7.45 17.82 4.55
CA GLU A 40 6.33 16.91 4.26
C GLU A 40 6.10 16.76 2.75
N TRP A 41 6.17 17.86 2.01
CA TRP A 41 6.01 17.84 0.56
C TRP A 41 7.14 17.05 -0.13
N THR A 42 8.39 17.31 0.25
CA THR A 42 9.55 16.56 -0.27
C THR A 42 9.45 15.07 0.08
N GLN A 43 9.07 14.72 1.31
CA GLN A 43 8.89 13.32 1.72
C GLN A 43 7.80 12.63 0.90
N LYS A 44 6.66 13.29 0.65
CA LYS A 44 5.59 12.74 -0.20
C LYS A 44 6.08 12.52 -1.63
N GLN A 45 6.87 13.45 -2.19
CA GLN A 45 7.44 13.28 -3.52
C GLN A 45 8.43 12.11 -3.58
N GLU A 46 9.27 11.97 -2.57
CA GLU A 46 10.23 10.86 -2.48
C GLU A 46 9.51 9.51 -2.38
N GLN A 47 8.50 9.39 -1.51
CA GLN A 47 7.65 8.20 -1.40
C GLN A 47 6.96 7.87 -2.72
N ALA A 48 6.43 8.87 -3.43
CA ALA A 48 5.80 8.66 -4.73
C ALA A 48 6.81 8.17 -5.79
N ARG A 49 8.05 8.67 -5.79
CA ARG A 49 9.12 8.20 -6.67
C ARG A 49 9.52 6.76 -6.38
N VAL A 50 9.68 6.42 -5.10
CA VAL A 50 9.98 5.06 -4.64
C VAL A 50 8.86 4.11 -5.07
N GLN A 51 7.61 4.45 -4.78
CA GLN A 51 6.45 3.64 -5.15
C GLN A 51 6.37 3.43 -6.67
N LYS A 52 6.62 4.47 -7.47
CA LYS A 52 6.65 4.37 -8.93
C LYS A 52 7.72 3.42 -9.42
N SER A 53 8.92 3.45 -8.83
CA SER A 53 10.01 2.53 -9.18
C SER A 53 9.67 1.08 -8.82
N LEU A 54 9.09 0.85 -7.64
CA LEU A 54 8.65 -0.48 -7.20
C LEU A 54 7.59 -1.07 -8.13
N VAL A 55 6.57 -0.28 -8.50
CA VAL A 55 5.50 -0.72 -9.41
C VAL A 55 6.05 -1.00 -10.82
N ALA A 56 6.98 -0.18 -11.31
CA ALA A 56 7.58 -0.36 -12.63
C ALA A 56 8.45 -1.63 -12.72
N ALA A 57 9.08 -2.03 -11.61
CA ALA A 57 9.90 -3.24 -11.56
C ALA A 57 9.08 -4.55 -11.47
N GLN A 58 7.81 -4.45 -11.07
CA GLN A 58 6.90 -5.58 -10.89
C GLN A 58 6.32 -6.04 -12.24
N VAL A 59 7.15 -6.75 -13.01
CA VAL A 59 6.82 -7.28 -14.34
C VAL A 59 6.50 -8.78 -14.24
N PRO A 60 5.42 -9.27 -14.85
CA PRO A 60 5.13 -10.70 -14.92
C PRO A 60 6.26 -11.49 -15.59
N ARG A 61 6.72 -12.58 -14.97
CA ARG A 61 7.82 -13.41 -15.49
C ARG A 61 7.43 -14.87 -15.72
N ASN A 62 6.47 -15.39 -14.96
CA ASN A 62 5.96 -16.74 -15.10
C ASN A 62 4.43 -16.76 -15.15
N TRP A 63 3.86 -17.38 -16.18
CA TRP A 63 2.42 -17.54 -16.37
C TRP A 63 1.97 -19.01 -16.33
N ASP A 64 2.89 -19.95 -16.05
CA ASP A 64 2.64 -21.39 -16.13
C ASP A 64 1.91 -21.90 -14.88
N TYR A 65 0.66 -21.46 -14.76
CA TYR A 65 -0.25 -21.75 -13.66
C TYR A 65 -1.44 -22.57 -14.13
N TRP A 66 -1.73 -23.65 -13.41
CA TRP A 66 -2.82 -24.57 -13.72
C TRP A 66 -3.77 -24.68 -12.55
N MET A 67 -5.07 -24.66 -12.81
CA MET A 67 -6.09 -24.77 -11.78
C MET A 67 -6.78 -26.13 -11.81
N ARG A 68 -7.20 -26.61 -10.63
CA ARG A 68 -8.06 -27.78 -10.44
C ARG A 68 -9.16 -27.44 -9.45
N GLY A 69 -10.40 -27.82 -9.76
CA GLY A 69 -11.57 -27.52 -8.93
C GLY A 69 -12.75 -27.05 -9.79
N ASN A 70 -13.95 -27.01 -9.20
CA ASN A 70 -15.20 -26.68 -9.88
C ASN A 70 -15.87 -25.39 -9.33
N ALA A 71 -15.19 -24.62 -8.49
CA ALA A 71 -15.75 -23.42 -7.86
C ALA A 71 -15.47 -22.14 -8.67
N SER A 72 -16.18 -21.95 -9.78
CA SER A 72 -15.96 -20.82 -10.70
C SER A 72 -16.08 -19.43 -10.06
N SER A 73 -16.83 -19.29 -8.95
CA SER A 73 -16.99 -18.03 -8.21
C SER A 73 -15.68 -17.52 -7.59
N ILE A 74 -14.73 -18.41 -7.31
CA ILE A 74 -13.41 -18.09 -6.73
C ILE A 74 -12.24 -18.47 -7.66
N ALA A 75 -12.52 -18.81 -8.91
CA ALA A 75 -11.47 -19.15 -9.88
C ALA A 75 -10.78 -17.88 -10.36
N PRO A 76 -9.45 -17.75 -10.25
CA PRO A 76 -8.77 -16.58 -10.81
C PRO A 76 -8.94 -16.54 -12.33
N ASP A 77 -9.12 -15.35 -12.89
CA ASP A 77 -9.12 -15.09 -14.33
C ASP A 77 -7.71 -15.18 -14.92
N PHE A 78 -6.70 -14.84 -14.11
CA PHE A 78 -5.31 -15.01 -14.45
C PHE A 78 -4.46 -15.25 -13.20
N ALA A 79 -3.35 -15.95 -13.38
CA ALA A 79 -2.34 -16.16 -12.35
C ALA A 79 -0.95 -16.02 -12.97
N TYR A 80 -0.08 -15.28 -12.31
CA TYR A 80 1.33 -15.17 -12.69
C TYR A 80 2.20 -14.89 -11.47
N ASP A 81 3.50 -15.06 -11.61
CA ASP A 81 4.49 -14.56 -10.64
C ASP A 81 5.59 -13.75 -11.33
N ASP A 82 6.29 -12.95 -10.53
CA ASP A 82 7.49 -12.19 -10.91
C ASP A 82 8.79 -12.84 -10.39
N GLY A 83 8.70 -14.09 -9.92
CA GLY A 83 9.79 -14.80 -9.22
C GLY A 83 9.93 -14.47 -7.73
N ARG A 84 9.15 -13.53 -7.19
CA ARG A 84 9.13 -13.19 -5.75
C ARG A 84 7.73 -13.22 -5.15
N PHE A 85 6.74 -12.74 -5.89
CA PHE A 85 5.35 -12.66 -5.50
C PHE A 85 4.46 -13.31 -6.54
N THR A 86 3.35 -13.90 -6.09
CA THR A 86 2.32 -14.46 -6.95
C THR A 86 1.11 -13.52 -7.01
N PHE A 87 0.55 -13.32 -8.20
CA PHE A 87 -0.57 -12.43 -8.46
C PHE A 87 -1.73 -13.22 -9.04
N LEU A 88 -2.87 -13.18 -8.35
CA LEU A 88 -4.11 -13.82 -8.77
C LEU A 88 -5.16 -12.75 -9.07
N GLY A 89 -5.63 -12.69 -10.31
CA GLY A 89 -6.62 -11.71 -10.75
C GLY A 89 -8.04 -12.25 -10.73
N PHE A 90 -8.98 -11.46 -10.24
CA PHE A 90 -10.40 -11.80 -10.16
C PHE A 90 -11.27 -10.70 -10.79
N SER A 91 -12.14 -11.09 -11.71
CA SER A 91 -13.17 -10.23 -12.29
C SER A 91 -14.13 -9.72 -11.21
N PRO A 92 -14.81 -8.57 -11.38
CA PRO A 92 -15.61 -7.95 -10.31
C PRO A 92 -16.76 -8.79 -9.75
N GLN A 93 -17.20 -9.80 -10.50
CA GLN A 93 -18.29 -10.70 -10.11
C GLN A 93 -17.83 -11.89 -9.26
N LYS A 94 -16.50 -12.07 -9.10
CA LYS A 94 -15.91 -13.19 -8.38
C LYS A 94 -15.63 -12.81 -6.92
N ASP A 95 -15.79 -13.79 -6.06
CA ASP A 95 -15.46 -13.67 -4.65
C ASP A 95 -13.95 -13.77 -4.47
N ILE A 96 -13.41 -12.99 -3.53
CA ILE A 96 -11.98 -13.02 -3.21
C ILE A 96 -11.73 -14.09 -2.14
N PRO A 97 -11.02 -15.19 -2.45
CA PRO A 97 -10.82 -16.28 -1.52
C PRO A 97 -9.68 -16.01 -0.54
N SER A 98 -9.66 -16.77 0.55
CA SER A 98 -8.46 -16.94 1.38
C SER A 98 -7.47 -17.85 0.65
N VAL A 99 -6.18 -17.56 0.78
CA VAL A 99 -5.11 -18.31 0.11
C VAL A 99 -4.23 -19.02 1.11
N PHE A 100 -3.86 -20.25 0.78
CA PHE A 100 -2.96 -21.09 1.55
C PHE A 100 -1.92 -21.70 0.60
N ARG A 101 -0.70 -21.93 1.08
CA ARG A 101 0.26 -22.79 0.40
C ARG A 101 0.05 -24.23 0.84
N TYR A 102 0.19 -25.17 -0.09
CA TYR A 102 0.12 -26.59 0.23
C TYR A 102 1.53 -27.18 0.18
N LEU A 103 2.01 -27.64 1.33
CA LEU A 103 3.34 -28.23 1.48
C LEU A 103 3.25 -29.43 2.43
N ASP A 104 3.87 -30.54 2.04
CA ASP A 104 3.98 -31.77 2.85
C ASP A 104 2.62 -32.28 3.37
N GLY A 105 1.61 -32.25 2.50
CA GLY A 105 0.27 -32.72 2.83
C GLY A 105 -0.57 -31.75 3.65
N LYS A 106 -0.04 -30.56 4.00
CA LYS A 106 -0.69 -29.59 4.89
C LYS A 106 -0.82 -28.22 4.24
N GLU A 107 -1.91 -27.54 4.57
CA GLU A 107 -2.11 -26.13 4.22
C GLU A 107 -1.45 -25.22 5.25
N GLN A 108 -0.83 -24.15 4.77
CA GLN A 108 -0.22 -23.13 5.61
C GLN A 108 -0.67 -21.75 5.14
N VAL A 109 -0.89 -20.86 6.11
CA VAL A 109 -1.29 -19.48 5.83
C VAL A 109 -0.15 -18.76 5.14
N VAL A 110 -0.50 -17.96 4.13
CA VAL A 110 0.44 -17.12 3.40
C VAL A 110 0.12 -15.65 3.66
N ASN A 111 1.13 -14.80 3.67
CA ASN A 111 0.90 -13.36 3.69
C ASN A 111 0.38 -12.93 2.32
N SER A 112 -0.77 -12.28 2.30
CA SER A 112 -1.38 -11.76 1.10
C SER A 112 -1.97 -10.37 1.30
N SER A 113 -2.09 -9.63 0.20
CA SER A 113 -2.71 -8.32 0.18
C SER A 113 -3.60 -8.20 -1.05
N VAL A 114 -4.62 -7.35 -0.98
CA VAL A 114 -5.56 -7.14 -2.08
C VAL A 114 -5.31 -5.77 -2.69
N GLN A 115 -5.22 -5.72 -4.02
CA GLN A 115 -5.02 -4.49 -4.78
C GLN A 115 -6.02 -4.42 -5.93
N LYS A 116 -6.47 -3.23 -6.29
CA LYS A 116 -7.34 -3.04 -7.47
C LYS A 116 -6.50 -2.63 -8.67
N LYS A 117 -6.57 -3.39 -9.77
CA LYS A 117 -5.83 -3.14 -11.01
C LYS A 117 -6.79 -3.13 -12.19
N GLY A 118 -7.13 -1.93 -12.65
CA GLY A 118 -8.17 -1.75 -13.68
C GLY A 118 -9.51 -2.32 -13.21
N ASN A 119 -10.07 -3.23 -14.01
CA ASN A 119 -11.33 -3.90 -13.70
C ASN A 119 -11.16 -5.16 -12.84
N PHE A 120 -9.94 -5.52 -12.43
CA PHE A 120 -9.68 -6.72 -11.65
C PHE A 120 -9.32 -6.39 -10.21
N THR A 121 -9.76 -7.24 -9.30
CA THR A 121 -9.21 -7.32 -7.95
C THR A 121 -8.08 -8.32 -7.98
N VAL A 122 -6.88 -7.91 -7.60
CA VAL A 122 -5.66 -8.72 -7.65
C VAL A 122 -5.22 -9.05 -6.23
N LEU A 123 -5.17 -10.35 -5.92
CA LEU A 123 -4.61 -10.86 -4.69
C LEU A 123 -3.11 -11.10 -4.89
N VAL A 124 -2.30 -10.38 -4.14
CA VAL A 124 -0.84 -10.42 -4.17
C VAL A 124 -0.35 -11.24 -2.99
N ILE A 125 0.22 -12.41 -3.28
CA ILE A 125 0.79 -13.33 -2.31
C ILE A 125 2.27 -13.00 -2.18
N GLN A 126 2.74 -12.79 -0.95
CA GLN A 126 4.10 -12.33 -0.66
C GLN A 126 5.17 -13.44 -0.77
N GLU A 127 4.89 -14.47 -1.55
CA GLU A 127 5.79 -15.57 -1.87
C GLU A 127 5.37 -16.26 -3.18
N THR A 128 6.24 -17.13 -3.69
CA THR A 128 5.94 -18.10 -4.74
C THR A 128 5.90 -19.50 -4.15
N ALA A 129 4.91 -20.30 -4.53
CA ALA A 129 4.79 -21.70 -4.08
C ALA A 129 4.40 -22.61 -5.26
N THR A 130 4.82 -23.87 -5.21
CA THR A 130 4.44 -24.90 -6.20
C THR A 130 2.94 -25.17 -6.20
N HIS A 131 2.33 -25.20 -5.01
CA HIS A 131 0.91 -25.47 -4.83
C HIS A 131 0.27 -24.44 -3.91
N LEU A 132 -0.84 -23.88 -4.37
CA LEU A 132 -1.69 -22.96 -3.61
C LEU A 132 -3.10 -23.53 -3.55
N VAL A 133 -3.81 -23.21 -2.47
CA VAL A 133 -5.21 -23.58 -2.27
C VAL A 133 -6.00 -22.31 -1.98
N LEU A 134 -7.05 -22.08 -2.76
CA LEU A 134 -7.99 -20.98 -2.62
C LEU A 134 -9.25 -21.51 -1.95
N ARG A 135 -9.71 -20.86 -0.89
CA ARG A 135 -10.90 -21.27 -0.12
C ARG A 135 -11.87 -20.12 0.11
N SER A 136 -13.16 -20.40 -0.05
CA SER A 136 -14.25 -19.53 0.41
C SER A 136 -15.45 -20.39 0.84
N GLY A 137 -15.72 -20.47 2.14
CA GLY A 137 -16.71 -21.42 2.66
C GLY A 137 -16.40 -22.87 2.22
N TYR A 138 -17.30 -23.49 1.47
CA TYR A 138 -17.12 -24.84 0.90
C TYR A 138 -16.44 -24.86 -0.47
N ALA A 139 -16.25 -23.71 -1.11
CA ALA A 139 -15.58 -23.60 -2.40
C ALA A 139 -14.06 -23.76 -2.23
N VAL A 140 -13.46 -24.63 -3.05
CA VAL A 140 -12.02 -24.91 -3.05
C VAL A 140 -11.49 -24.97 -4.47
N ILE A 141 -10.37 -24.29 -4.72
CA ILE A 141 -9.58 -24.42 -5.95
C ILE A 141 -8.13 -24.68 -5.57
N GLY A 142 -7.54 -25.71 -6.18
CA GLY A 142 -6.10 -25.92 -6.19
C GLY A 142 -5.47 -25.21 -7.37
N LEU A 143 -4.35 -24.53 -7.13
CA LEU A 143 -3.54 -23.88 -8.15
C LEU A 143 -2.11 -24.47 -8.10
N GLU A 144 -1.60 -24.87 -9.26
CA GLU A 144 -0.30 -25.50 -9.45
C GLU A 144 0.58 -24.57 -10.29
N ASN A 145 1.70 -24.13 -9.72
CA ASN A 145 2.75 -23.40 -10.43
C ASN A 145 3.73 -24.40 -11.05
N ARG A 146 3.57 -24.68 -12.36
CA ARG A 146 4.46 -25.57 -13.13
C ARG A 146 5.74 -24.87 -13.60
N GLY A 147 5.77 -23.54 -13.49
CA GLY A 147 6.95 -22.72 -13.71
C GLY A 147 7.80 -22.48 -12.45
N PHE A 148 7.46 -23.11 -11.32
CA PHE A 148 8.14 -22.86 -10.04
C PHE A 148 9.65 -23.06 -10.14
N GLY A 149 10.41 -22.08 -9.65
CA GLY A 149 11.88 -22.08 -9.66
C GLY A 149 12.55 -21.76 -11.02
N LYS A 150 11.79 -21.67 -12.12
CA LYS A 150 12.33 -21.28 -13.44
C LYS A 150 12.64 -19.78 -13.51
N VAL A 151 11.86 -18.97 -12.79
CA VAL A 151 12.09 -17.54 -12.65
C VAL A 151 12.74 -17.30 -11.30
N GLN A 152 13.91 -16.66 -11.32
CA GLN A 152 14.60 -16.20 -10.12
C GLN A 152 14.56 -14.68 -10.07
N ALA A 153 14.05 -14.13 -8.97
CA ALA A 153 14.24 -12.72 -8.65
C ALA A 153 15.69 -12.51 -8.19
N ALA A 154 16.25 -11.33 -8.46
CA ALA A 154 17.57 -10.98 -7.94
C ALA A 154 17.54 -10.91 -6.41
N ASP A 155 18.62 -11.35 -5.76
CA ASP A 155 18.80 -11.22 -4.30
C ASP A 155 18.92 -9.73 -3.94
N GLY A 156 17.79 -9.12 -3.60
CA GLY A 156 17.67 -7.72 -3.24
C GLY A 156 16.64 -7.51 -2.13
N SER A 157 16.79 -6.45 -1.35
CA SER A 157 15.85 -6.14 -0.26
C SER A 157 14.48 -5.66 -0.75
N THR A 158 14.37 -5.25 -2.03
CA THR A 158 13.10 -4.86 -2.66
C THR A 158 12.92 -5.49 -4.05
N VAL A 159 11.72 -5.33 -4.63
CA VAL A 159 11.43 -5.76 -6.02
C VAL A 159 12.09 -4.89 -7.09
N SER A 160 12.55 -3.68 -6.75
CA SER A 160 13.21 -2.77 -7.69
C SER A 160 14.71 -2.71 -7.40
N PRO A 161 15.58 -2.88 -8.41
CA PRO A 161 17.02 -2.69 -8.22
C PRO A 161 17.41 -1.23 -7.91
N GLN A 162 16.48 -0.28 -8.08
CA GLN A 162 16.69 1.14 -7.80
C GLN A 162 16.26 1.54 -6.38
N VAL A 163 15.67 0.61 -5.61
CA VAL A 163 15.18 0.88 -4.27
C VAL A 163 15.81 -0.11 -3.31
N GLU A 164 16.44 0.40 -2.26
CA GLU A 164 17.01 -0.40 -1.19
C GLU A 164 16.30 -0.09 0.12
N ARG A 165 16.00 -1.14 0.90
CA ARG A 165 15.51 -0.97 2.27
C ARG A 165 16.69 -0.63 3.18
N VAL A 166 16.70 0.60 3.70
CA VAL A 166 17.68 1.06 4.70
C VAL A 166 17.03 1.04 6.07
N GLU A 167 17.64 0.34 7.04
CA GLU A 167 17.22 0.39 8.44
C GLU A 167 17.69 1.73 9.06
N LYS A 168 16.80 2.42 9.77
CA LYS A 168 17.07 3.69 10.47
C LYS A 168 16.91 3.52 11.97
#